data_AF-A0A2U9T3U7-F1
#
_entry.id   AF-A0A2U9T3U7-F1
#
_cell.length_a   1.000
_cell.length_b   1.000
_cell.length_c   1.000
_cell.angle_alpha   90.00
_cell.angle_beta   90.00
_cell.angle_gamma   90.00
#
_symmetry.space_group_name_H-M   'P 1'
#
loop_
_entity.id
_entity.type
_entity.pdbx_description
1 polymer ?
#
loop_
_entity_poly.entity_id
_entity_poly.type
_entity_poly.pdbx_seq_one_letter_code
_entity_poly.pdbx_strand_id
1 'polypeptide(L)'
;MDTLLASWLERLLATGVQTALLVAVVWSLCRLLPRLPAASQCWLWWLVALQALLGLFLSPLELPWLPSAAAPSVLAVPAVATGDVAALPAATPATWLVPSWQTIVAALWLAGVLVMAAATWRDWRRSRALLQASVPCRDVALVQALMLAAEAHGLRDAPELRVSERIGSPQLVGAWRPVLLLPAGTALDANELDMALTHELAHLRRGDLWWGWVPTVARHLFFFHPLLHLAVREYGIAREAACDAAVVGDAGRARHDYGRLLLRLGTAPSPQPGLASASPTFHSLKRRLTMLQNASPVPRAGAIALLSLVALVGVMPLRLVAASADALPTAALATSATTTATTATTATTTTVTDADEVVHGQLHLSGDNPARAYVRFRNGNETAIVNGAIGDLREARRTVANGDEGLWLRQGDARYLISDPALLRRFDALYEPVEQLGRQQRELGDRQGRLGEQQGRLGREQGELGMRQAELSLETARRAREGAGRRADAKREERAEISARQQELGARQRELGQRQAELGRQQSELGARQAEASRRAEEGVQRLLENALASGAAKRL
;
A
#
# COMPACT_ATOMS: atom_id res chain seq x y z
N MET A 1 4.57 -7.54 23.83
CA MET A 1 5.38 -6.59 23.04
C MET A 1 5.14 -6.79 21.54
N ASP A 2 5.01 -8.03 21.07
CA ASP A 2 4.81 -8.35 19.65
C ASP A 2 3.53 -7.77 19.03
N THR A 3 2.43 -7.67 19.79
CA THR A 3 1.17 -7.07 19.31
C THR A 3 1.29 -5.57 19.00
N LEU A 4 2.01 -4.82 19.85
CA LEU A 4 2.27 -3.39 19.62
C LEU A 4 3.18 -3.18 18.41
N LEU A 5 4.26 -3.96 18.30
CA LEU A 5 5.17 -3.91 17.15
C LEU A 5 4.46 -4.25 15.84
N ALA A 6 3.62 -5.29 15.84
CA ALA A 6 2.81 -5.67 14.68
C ALA A 6 1.87 -4.52 14.27
N SER A 7 1.14 -3.93 15.22
CA SER A 7 0.23 -2.81 14.93
C SER A 7 0.96 -1.56 14.40
N TRP A 8 2.19 -1.30 14.88
CA TRP A 8 3.02 -0.21 14.43
C TRP A 8 3.51 -0.43 12.99
N LEU A 9 3.98 -1.63 12.67
CA LEU A 9 4.43 -1.98 11.32
C LEU A 9 3.26 -1.96 10.31
N GLU A 10 2.06 -2.41 10.72
CA GLU A 10 0.85 -2.32 9.90
C GLU A 10 0.51 -0.84 9.59
N ARG A 11 0.54 0.03 10.61
CA ARG A 11 0.33 1.48 10.42
C ARG A 11 1.38 2.10 9.51
N LEU A 12 2.65 1.74 9.67
CA LEU A 12 3.74 2.23 8.84
C LEU A 12 3.53 1.86 7.37
N LEU A 13 3.12 0.62 7.09
CA LEU A 13 2.82 0.14 5.74
C LEU A 13 1.58 0.82 5.14
N ALA A 14 0.47 0.84 5.88
CA ALA A 14 -0.78 1.46 5.44
C ALA A 14 -0.60 2.95 5.15
N THR A 15 0.10 3.67 6.04
CA THR A 15 0.42 5.09 5.84
C THR A 15 1.32 5.29 4.63
N GLY A 16 2.28 4.38 4.38
CA GLY A 16 3.11 4.40 3.17
C GLY A 16 2.28 4.32 1.89
N VAL A 17 1.32 3.39 1.83
CA VAL A 17 0.42 3.26 0.67
C VAL A 17 -0.45 4.51 0.48
N GLN A 18 -1.04 5.04 1.54
CA GLN A 18 -1.82 6.29 1.48
C GLN A 18 -0.96 7.47 1.01
N THR A 19 0.28 7.57 1.51
CA THR A 19 1.24 8.60 1.10
C THR A 19 1.56 8.49 -0.39
N ALA A 20 1.77 7.27 -0.90
CA ALA A 20 2.03 7.03 -2.32
C ALA A 20 0.86 7.50 -3.21
N LEU A 21 -0.38 7.22 -2.79
CA LEU A 21 -1.59 7.68 -3.49
C LEU A 21 -1.69 9.21 -3.46
N LEU A 22 -1.49 9.83 -2.30
CA LEU A 22 -1.54 11.28 -2.17
C LEU A 22 -0.44 11.97 -3.00
N VAL A 23 0.76 11.41 -3.04
CA VAL A 23 1.84 11.87 -3.93
C VAL A 23 1.41 11.82 -5.39
N ALA A 24 0.77 10.73 -5.84
CA ALA A 24 0.30 10.62 -7.22
C ALA A 24 -0.78 11.66 -7.55
N VAL A 25 -1.71 11.92 -6.62
CA VAL A 25 -2.74 12.95 -6.76
C VAL A 25 -2.11 14.34 -6.83
N VAL A 26 -1.24 14.70 -5.88
CA VAL A 26 -0.58 16.02 -5.85
C VAL A 26 0.30 16.22 -7.09
N TRP A 27 1.04 15.19 -7.50
CA TRP A 27 1.83 15.22 -8.73
C TRP A 27 0.96 15.48 -9.97
N SER A 28 -0.17 14.78 -10.06
CA SER A 28 -1.14 14.94 -11.16
C SER A 28 -1.75 16.35 -11.15
N LEU A 29 -2.14 16.87 -9.99
CA LEU A 29 -2.64 18.23 -9.83
C LEU A 29 -1.60 19.27 -10.30
N CYS A 30 -0.34 19.12 -9.90
CA CYS A 30 0.73 20.03 -10.33
C CYS A 30 1.01 19.95 -11.84
N ARG A 31 0.75 18.79 -12.47
CA ARG A 31 0.92 18.57 -13.91
C ARG A 31 -0.25 19.08 -14.74
N LEU A 32 -1.47 18.82 -14.29
CA LEU A 32 -2.71 19.21 -14.97
C LEU A 32 -3.03 20.69 -14.81
N LEU A 33 -2.56 21.30 -13.71
CA LEU A 33 -2.74 22.71 -13.42
C LEU A 33 -1.36 23.41 -13.37
N PRO A 34 -0.63 23.51 -14.49
CA PRO A 34 0.73 24.08 -14.52
C PRO A 34 0.78 25.56 -14.13
N ARG A 35 -0.37 26.24 -14.11
CA ARG A 35 -0.52 27.64 -13.67
C ARG A 35 -0.67 27.78 -12.15
N LEU A 36 -0.71 26.70 -11.38
CA LEU A 36 -0.81 26.78 -9.92
C LEU A 36 0.35 27.62 -9.35
N PRO A 37 0.07 28.60 -8.46
CA PRO A 37 1.12 29.37 -7.81
C PRO A 37 2.10 28.46 -7.09
N ALA A 38 3.39 28.81 -7.13
CA ALA A 38 4.43 28.04 -6.44
C ALA A 38 4.13 27.88 -4.94
N ALA A 39 3.53 28.89 -4.30
CA ALA A 39 3.07 28.82 -2.91
C ALA A 39 2.01 27.72 -2.68
N SER A 40 1.07 27.53 -3.61
CA SER A 40 0.05 26.47 -3.53
C SER A 40 0.68 25.10 -3.73
N GLN A 41 1.60 24.96 -4.69
CA GLN A 41 2.35 23.72 -4.89
C GLN A 41 3.16 23.37 -3.64
N CYS A 42 3.80 24.36 -3.01
CA CYS A 42 4.54 24.21 -1.76
C CYS A 42 3.65 23.64 -0.65
N TRP A 43 2.47 24.22 -0.43
CA TRP A 43 1.53 23.73 0.57
C TRP A 43 0.98 22.32 0.25
N LEU A 44 0.69 22.01 -1.02
CA LEU A 44 0.24 20.66 -1.40
C LEU A 44 1.29 19.60 -1.06
N TRP A 45 2.56 19.83 -1.38
CA TRP A 45 3.65 18.91 -1.03
C TRP A 45 3.92 18.87 0.48
N TRP A 46 3.70 19.98 1.19
CA TRP A 46 3.78 20.01 2.65
C TRP A 46 2.67 19.16 3.30
N LEU A 47 1.45 19.18 2.75
CA LEU A 47 0.33 18.34 3.23
C LEU A 47 0.63 16.84 3.07
N VAL A 48 1.37 16.44 2.03
CA VAL A 48 1.85 15.04 1.90
C VAL A 48 2.72 14.64 3.08
N ALA A 49 3.68 15.49 3.44
CA ALA A 49 4.54 15.23 4.59
C ALA A 49 3.75 15.22 5.91
N LEU A 50 2.80 16.15 6.06
CA LEU A 50 1.91 16.18 7.21
C LEU A 50 1.09 14.88 7.32
N GLN A 51 0.50 14.41 6.22
CA GLN A 51 -0.26 13.17 6.16
C GLN A 51 0.59 11.97 6.60
N ALA A 52 1.82 11.85 6.14
CA ALA A 52 2.71 10.77 6.55
C ALA A 52 2.96 10.77 8.07
N LEU A 53 3.08 11.95 8.69
CA LEU A 53 3.19 12.07 10.15
C LEU A 53 1.88 11.72 10.85
N LEU A 54 0.77 12.33 10.42
CA LEU A 54 -0.54 12.11 11.03
C LEU A 54 -0.99 10.65 10.91
N GLY A 55 -0.75 9.98 9.78
CA GLY A 55 -1.12 8.58 9.60
C GLY A 55 -0.37 7.60 10.49
N LEU A 56 0.84 7.97 10.92
CA LEU A 56 1.59 7.16 11.86
C LEU A 56 1.12 7.33 13.31
N PHE A 57 0.72 8.55 13.71
CA PHE A 57 0.42 8.88 15.10
C PHE A 57 -1.08 8.94 15.44
N LEU A 58 -1.95 9.26 14.48
CA LEU A 58 -3.39 9.28 14.70
C LEU A 58 -4.00 7.91 14.41
N SER A 59 -5.07 7.59 15.12
CA SER A 59 -5.91 6.45 14.79
C SER A 59 -6.63 6.72 13.47
N PRO A 60 -6.66 5.74 12.54
CA PRO A 60 -7.34 5.93 11.28
C PRO A 60 -8.84 6.07 11.49
N LEU A 61 -9.47 6.94 10.71
CA LEU A 61 -10.91 7.05 10.61
C LEU A 61 -11.42 5.81 9.86
N GLU A 62 -12.30 5.05 10.51
CA GLU A 62 -12.89 3.84 9.92
C GLU A 62 -14.04 4.25 9.00
N LEU A 63 -13.88 3.98 7.70
CA LEU A 63 -14.92 4.17 6.69
C LEU A 63 -15.60 2.82 6.43
N PRO A 64 -16.86 2.63 6.88
CA PRO A 64 -17.64 1.40 6.70
C PRO A 64 -18.12 1.28 5.24
N TRP A 65 -17.21 1.01 4.32
CA TRP A 65 -17.52 0.89 2.89
C TRP A 65 -17.58 -0.57 2.43
N LEU A 66 -16.83 -1.46 3.09
CA LEU A 66 -16.77 -2.87 2.70
C LEU A 66 -18.03 -3.59 3.21
N PRO A 67 -18.57 -4.58 2.47
CA PRO A 67 -19.70 -5.37 2.96
C PRO A 67 -19.32 -6.07 4.27
N SER A 68 -20.22 -6.05 5.25
CA SER A 68 -20.07 -6.78 6.51
C SER A 68 -19.94 -8.27 6.22
N ALA A 69 -18.77 -8.86 6.48
CA ALA A 69 -18.71 -10.30 6.65
C ALA A 69 -19.43 -10.61 7.96
N ALA A 70 -20.53 -11.36 7.93
CA ALA A 70 -21.22 -11.80 9.12
C ALA A 70 -20.20 -12.44 10.08
N ALA A 71 -19.97 -11.82 11.23
CA ALA A 71 -19.09 -12.39 12.23
C ALA A 71 -19.66 -13.76 12.64
N PRO A 72 -18.86 -14.83 12.71
CA PRO A 72 -19.33 -16.07 13.30
C PRO A 72 -19.76 -15.77 14.74
N SER A 73 -21.00 -16.11 15.07
CA SER A 73 -21.53 -15.97 16.42
C SER A 73 -20.67 -16.80 17.35
N VAL A 74 -19.74 -16.16 18.06
CA VAL A 74 -18.99 -16.81 19.13
C VAL A 74 -20.02 -17.06 20.23
N LEU A 75 -20.53 -18.29 20.31
CA LEU A 75 -21.30 -18.74 21.45
C LEU A 75 -20.43 -18.50 22.69
N ALA A 76 -20.87 -17.60 23.56
CA ALA A 76 -20.29 -17.46 24.89
C ALA A 76 -20.38 -18.82 25.58
N VAL A 77 -19.26 -19.54 25.63
CA VAL A 77 -19.14 -20.75 26.45
C VAL A 77 -19.28 -20.28 27.90
N PRO A 78 -20.27 -20.75 28.68
CA PRO A 78 -20.28 -20.45 30.10
C PRO A 78 -19.00 -20.99 30.70
N ALA A 79 -18.23 -20.13 31.38
CA ALA A 79 -17.02 -20.54 32.07
C ALA A 79 -17.41 -21.60 33.11
N VAL A 80 -17.16 -22.87 32.79
CA VAL A 80 -17.22 -23.96 33.75
C VAL A 80 -16.09 -23.69 34.74
N ALA A 81 -16.45 -23.43 36.00
CA ALA A 81 -15.50 -23.37 37.10
C ALA A 81 -14.85 -24.74 37.25
N THR A 82 -13.71 -24.95 36.58
CA THR A 82 -12.82 -26.07 36.85
C THR A 82 -12.17 -25.82 38.20
N GLY A 83 -12.51 -26.64 39.19
CA GLY A 83 -11.94 -26.58 40.53
C GLY A 83 -10.42 -26.63 40.52
N ASP A 84 -9.82 -25.99 41.53
CA ASP A 84 -8.38 -25.87 41.77
C ASP A 84 -7.67 -27.24 41.78
N VAL A 85 -7.18 -27.66 40.62
CA VAL A 85 -6.03 -28.56 40.55
C VAL A 85 -4.79 -27.70 40.65
N ALA A 86 -4.13 -27.75 41.81
CA ALA A 86 -2.84 -27.12 42.04
C ALA A 86 -1.83 -27.61 40.99
N ALA A 87 -1.62 -26.79 39.96
CA ALA A 87 -0.61 -27.03 38.94
C ALA A 87 0.78 -26.94 39.60
N LEU A 88 1.52 -28.06 39.57
CA LEU A 88 2.94 -28.06 39.87
C LEU A 88 3.64 -27.03 38.97
N PRO A 89 4.60 -26.23 39.47
CA PRO A 89 5.33 -25.29 38.65
C PRO A 89 6.16 -26.07 37.65
N ALA A 90 5.65 -26.20 36.41
CA ALA A 90 6.44 -26.67 35.30
C ALA A 90 7.63 -25.72 35.16
N ALA A 91 8.85 -26.25 35.27
CA ALA A 91 10.06 -25.49 35.02
C ALA A 91 9.97 -24.93 33.59
N THR A 92 9.78 -23.62 33.47
CA THR A 92 9.85 -22.92 32.18
C THR A 92 11.24 -23.16 31.63
N PRO A 93 11.39 -23.89 30.51
CA PRO A 93 12.69 -23.96 29.86
C PRO A 93 13.12 -22.53 29.54
N ALA A 94 14.39 -22.20 29.78
CA ALA A 94 14.95 -20.94 29.36
C ALA A 94 14.86 -20.87 27.82
N THR A 95 13.76 -20.34 27.31
CA THR A 95 13.58 -20.05 25.90
C THR A 95 14.57 -18.97 25.53
N TRP A 96 15.62 -19.35 24.82
CA TRP A 96 16.43 -18.40 24.08
C TRP A 96 15.48 -17.53 23.24
N LEU A 97 15.43 -16.23 23.55
CA LEU A 97 14.64 -15.25 22.81
C LEU A 97 15.20 -15.14 21.40
N VAL A 98 14.77 -16.03 20.50
CA VAL A 98 14.97 -15.81 19.07
C VAL A 98 14.11 -14.60 18.72
N PRO A 99 14.71 -13.48 18.31
CA PRO A 99 13.95 -12.27 18.01
C PRO A 99 12.95 -12.58 16.89
N SER A 100 11.68 -12.24 17.10
CA SER A 100 10.66 -12.35 16.05
C SER A 100 11.08 -11.49 14.85
N TRP A 101 10.73 -11.88 13.63
CA TRP A 101 11.09 -11.08 12.43
C TRP A 101 10.59 -9.62 12.54
N GLN A 102 9.48 -9.39 13.25
CA GLN A 102 8.92 -8.08 13.55
C GLN A 102 9.90 -7.22 14.36
N THR A 103 10.53 -7.81 15.39
CA THR A 103 11.56 -7.11 16.19
C THR A 103 12.78 -6.77 15.35
N ILE A 104 13.20 -7.66 14.45
CA ILE A 104 14.33 -7.40 13.53
C ILE A 104 13.99 -6.23 12.59
N VAL A 105 12.81 -6.25 11.95
CA VAL A 105 12.36 -5.17 11.05
C VAL A 105 12.22 -3.84 11.80
N ALA A 106 11.64 -3.84 13.00
CA ALA A 106 11.52 -2.64 13.82
C ALA A 106 12.89 -2.09 14.26
N ALA A 107 13.85 -2.97 14.59
CA ALA A 107 15.21 -2.58 14.93
C ALA A 107 15.94 -1.97 13.72
N LEU A 108 15.81 -2.57 12.53
CA LEU A 108 16.37 -2.01 11.29
C LEU A 108 15.75 -0.66 10.95
N TRP A 109 14.43 -0.52 11.11
CA TRP A 109 13.74 0.75 10.93
C TRP A 109 14.26 1.81 11.90
N LEU A 110 14.36 1.49 13.19
CA LEU A 110 14.87 2.41 14.22
C LEU A 110 16.33 2.81 13.93
N ALA A 111 17.17 1.86 13.54
CA ALA A 111 18.55 2.14 13.14
C ALA A 111 18.61 3.13 11.97
N GLY A 112 17.76 2.96 10.95
CA GLY A 112 17.65 3.90 9.84
C GLY A 112 17.22 5.30 10.28
N VAL A 113 16.21 5.41 11.16
CA VAL A 113 15.76 6.68 11.75
C VAL A 113 16.91 7.36 12.52
N LEU A 114 17.66 6.61 13.33
CA LEU A 114 18.81 7.12 14.08
C LEU A 114 19.93 7.61 13.15
N VAL A 115 20.22 6.92 12.05
CA VAL A 115 21.19 7.36 11.05
C VAL A 115 20.75 8.68 10.40
N MET A 116 19.47 8.81 10.05
CA MET A 116 18.92 10.07 9.52
C MET A 116 19.00 11.19 10.56
N ALA A 117 18.64 10.91 11.81
CA ALA A 117 18.70 11.88 12.91
C ALA A 117 20.14 12.34 13.19
N ALA A 118 21.10 11.41 13.17
CA ALA A 118 22.52 11.71 13.29
C ALA A 118 23.01 12.58 12.13
N ALA A 119 22.55 12.35 10.90
CA ALA A 119 22.85 13.21 9.77
C ALA A 119 22.36 14.64 10.05
N THR A 120 21.07 14.83 10.37
CA THR A 120 20.46 16.14 10.70
C THR A 120 21.12 16.81 11.91
N TRP A 121 21.63 16.05 12.86
CA TRP A 121 22.36 16.58 14.00
C TRP A 121 23.76 17.11 13.64
N ARG A 122 24.53 16.38 12.81
CA ARG A 122 25.82 16.89 12.29
C ARG A 122 25.64 18.18 11.51
N ASP A 123 24.55 18.23 10.79
CA ASP A 123 24.11 19.30 9.93
C ASP A 123 23.78 20.56 10.74
N TRP A 124 22.96 20.41 11.78
CA TRP A 124 22.74 21.46 12.78
C TRP A 124 24.05 21.93 13.43
N ARG A 125 24.97 21.01 13.76
CA ARG A 125 26.30 21.37 14.30
C ARG A 125 27.13 22.19 13.30
N ARG A 126 27.08 21.87 12.00
CA ARG A 126 27.75 22.65 10.94
C ARG A 126 27.16 24.05 10.82
N SER A 127 25.83 24.19 10.84
CA SER A 127 25.16 25.48 10.84
C SER A 127 25.54 26.33 12.05
N ARG A 128 25.65 25.71 13.23
CA ARG A 128 26.09 26.39 14.45
C ARG A 128 27.57 26.81 14.39
N ALA A 129 28.44 25.95 13.86
CA ALA A 129 29.84 26.29 13.63
C ALA A 129 29.98 27.44 12.60
N LEU A 130 29.10 27.50 11.60
CA LEU A 130 29.06 28.59 10.63
C LEU A 130 28.69 29.92 11.30
N LEU A 131 27.64 29.92 12.14
CA LEU A 131 27.27 31.10 12.92
C LEU A 131 28.39 31.56 13.85
N GLN A 132 29.07 30.63 14.52
CA GLN A 132 30.21 30.93 15.38
C GLN A 132 31.41 31.53 14.62
N ALA A 133 31.63 31.09 13.37
CA ALA A 133 32.70 31.61 12.51
C ALA A 133 32.33 32.94 11.81
N SER A 134 31.06 33.33 11.83
CA SER A 134 30.59 34.58 11.21
C SER A 134 30.82 35.79 12.12
N VAL A 135 30.98 36.97 11.53
CA VAL A 135 31.23 38.23 12.26
C VAL A 135 30.02 39.16 12.11
N PRO A 136 29.59 39.89 13.15
CA PRO A 136 28.53 40.90 13.02
C PRO A 136 28.84 41.92 11.93
N CYS A 137 27.87 42.25 11.09
CA CYS A 137 28.03 43.29 10.08
C CYS A 137 28.11 44.66 10.76
N ARG A 138 29.19 45.41 10.49
CA ARG A 138 29.40 46.77 11.03
C ARG A 138 29.08 47.88 10.02
N ASP A 139 28.74 47.51 8.80
CA ASP A 139 28.34 48.46 7.77
C ASP A 139 26.93 48.97 8.06
N VAL A 140 26.85 50.24 8.46
CA VAL A 140 25.60 50.90 8.84
C VAL A 140 24.62 50.95 7.67
N ALA A 141 25.11 51.12 6.43
CA ALA A 141 24.25 51.20 5.25
C ALA A 141 23.58 49.84 4.97
N LEU A 142 24.33 48.74 5.07
CA LEU A 142 23.78 47.39 4.90
C LEU A 142 22.76 47.03 5.99
N VAL A 143 23.05 47.37 7.25
CA VAL A 143 22.12 47.13 8.36
C VAL A 143 20.84 47.95 8.17
N GLN A 144 20.94 49.22 7.78
CA GLN A 144 19.77 50.06 7.50
C GLN A 144 18.96 49.55 6.31
N ALA A 145 19.62 49.12 5.22
CA ALA A 145 18.95 48.54 4.07
C ALA A 145 18.15 47.29 4.46
N LEU A 146 18.71 46.41 5.29
CA LEU A 146 18.00 45.26 5.83
C LEU A 146 16.80 45.65 6.69
N MET A 147 16.95 46.65 7.56
CA MET A 147 15.85 47.12 8.41
C MET A 147 14.68 47.66 7.58
N LEU A 148 14.97 48.51 6.60
CA LEU A 148 13.96 49.05 5.68
C LEU A 148 13.28 47.94 4.87
N ALA A 149 14.06 46.98 4.36
CA ALA A 149 13.52 45.84 3.63
C ALA A 149 12.64 44.95 4.53
N ALA A 150 13.03 44.72 5.78
CA ALA A 150 12.26 43.93 6.74
C ALA A 150 10.91 44.60 7.08
N GLU A 151 10.92 45.92 7.29
CA GLU A 151 9.72 46.71 7.52
C GLU A 151 8.78 46.69 6.31
N ALA A 152 9.31 46.87 5.10
CA ALA A 152 8.54 46.77 3.85
C ALA A 152 7.88 45.39 3.66
N HIS A 153 8.48 44.33 4.22
CA HIS A 153 7.94 42.97 4.20
C HIS A 153 6.96 42.68 5.35
N GLY A 154 6.71 43.64 6.25
CA GLY A 154 5.80 43.51 7.38
C GLY A 154 6.37 42.65 8.52
N LEU A 155 7.69 42.54 8.63
CA LEU A 155 8.33 41.85 9.75
C LEU A 155 8.39 42.78 10.97
N ARG A 156 8.13 42.23 12.16
CA ARG A 156 8.20 42.99 13.43
C ARG A 156 9.63 43.38 13.79
N ASP A 157 10.56 42.45 13.57
CA ASP A 157 11.97 42.61 13.88
C ASP A 157 12.82 42.14 12.69
N ALA A 158 13.81 42.94 12.33
CA ALA A 158 14.82 42.54 11.35
C ALA A 158 15.75 41.47 11.96
N PRO A 159 16.14 40.42 11.20
CA PRO A 159 17.10 39.44 11.69
C PRO A 159 18.47 40.08 11.91
N GLU A 160 19.29 39.49 12.79
CA GLU A 160 20.68 39.93 12.96
C GLU A 160 21.46 39.73 11.66
N LEU A 161 22.18 40.76 11.21
CA LEU A 161 23.01 40.72 10.02
C LEU A 161 24.46 40.35 10.38
N ARG A 162 24.96 39.26 9.81
CA ARG A 162 26.35 38.83 9.97
C ARG A 162 26.99 38.54 8.62
N VAL A 163 28.30 38.60 8.57
CA VAL A 163 29.11 38.36 7.38
C VAL A 163 29.94 37.10 7.60
N SER A 164 30.07 36.27 6.57
CA SER A 164 30.82 35.02 6.61
C SER A 164 31.60 34.78 5.33
N GLU A 165 32.86 34.39 5.45
CA GLU A 165 33.71 33.97 4.33
C GLU A 165 33.41 32.54 3.86
N ARG A 166 32.70 31.76 4.68
CA ARG A 166 32.43 30.33 4.44
C ARG A 166 31.17 30.08 3.60
N ILE A 167 30.55 31.12 3.06
CA ILE A 167 29.34 31.04 2.23
C ILE A 167 29.57 31.78 0.90
N GLY A 168 28.98 31.27 -0.18
CA GLY A 168 29.05 31.88 -1.52
C GLY A 168 27.79 32.66 -1.91
N SER A 169 26.76 32.63 -1.08
CA SER A 169 25.45 33.25 -1.33
C SER A 169 24.82 33.69 -0.01
N PRO A 170 23.98 34.75 -0.01
CA PRO A 170 23.15 35.08 1.14
C PRO A 170 22.31 33.88 1.61
N GLN A 171 22.15 33.73 2.93
CA GLN A 171 21.34 32.66 3.51
C GLN A 171 20.90 32.96 4.95
N LEU A 172 19.70 32.52 5.30
CA LEU A 172 19.20 32.52 6.68
C LEU A 172 19.55 31.25 7.43
N VAL A 173 20.04 31.44 8.67
CA VAL A 173 20.40 30.35 9.57
C VAL A 173 19.76 30.55 10.94
N GLY A 174 19.19 29.47 11.49
CA GLY A 174 18.69 29.42 12.87
C GLY A 174 17.16 29.48 12.96
N ALA A 175 16.55 28.43 13.51
CA ALA A 175 15.08 28.30 13.55
C ALA A 175 14.38 29.29 14.51
N TRP A 176 14.94 29.49 15.72
CA TRP A 176 14.32 30.33 16.76
C TRP A 176 14.76 31.79 16.75
N ARG A 177 16.02 32.03 16.41
CA ARG A 177 16.62 33.35 16.26
C ARG A 177 17.29 33.39 14.90
N PRO A 178 16.55 33.76 13.84
CA PRO A 178 17.10 33.76 12.50
C PRO A 178 18.18 34.84 12.38
N VAL A 179 19.29 34.45 11.79
CA VAL A 179 20.43 35.31 11.47
C VAL A 179 20.61 35.30 9.96
N LEU A 180 20.67 36.49 9.36
CA LEU A 180 20.95 36.63 7.93
C LEU A 180 22.45 36.71 7.73
N LEU A 181 23.00 35.75 6.97
CA LEU A 181 24.41 35.71 6.62
C LEU A 181 24.64 36.25 5.22
N LEU A 182 25.51 37.24 5.09
CA LEU A 182 26.02 37.73 3.80
C LEU A 182 27.41 37.17 3.50
N PRO A 183 27.70 36.83 2.22
CA PRO A 183 29.03 36.42 1.80
C PRO A 183 30.01 37.60 1.85
N ALA A 184 31.16 37.42 2.48
CA ALA A 184 32.19 38.46 2.57
C ALA A 184 32.81 38.80 1.20
N GLY A 185 32.91 37.82 0.30
CA GLY A 185 33.64 37.92 -0.96
C GLY A 185 32.79 38.19 -2.21
N THR A 186 31.47 38.34 -2.07
CA THR A 186 30.57 38.56 -3.22
C THR A 186 30.05 39.99 -3.20
N ALA A 187 30.62 40.85 -4.03
CA ALA A 187 30.13 42.20 -4.23
C ALA A 187 28.79 42.16 -4.99
N LEU A 188 27.69 42.41 -4.27
CA LEU A 188 26.36 42.64 -4.83
C LEU A 188 26.19 44.14 -5.05
N ASP A 189 25.69 44.53 -6.22
CA ASP A 189 25.23 45.91 -6.40
C ASP A 189 23.96 46.18 -5.57
N ALA A 190 23.54 47.44 -5.48
CA ALA A 190 22.39 47.82 -4.63
C ALA A 190 21.09 47.09 -5.02
N ASN A 191 20.88 46.84 -6.32
CA ASN A 191 19.68 46.18 -6.82
C ASN A 191 19.75 44.65 -6.61
N GLU A 192 20.92 44.06 -6.83
CA GLU A 192 21.19 42.64 -6.53
C GLU A 192 21.06 42.34 -5.03
N LEU A 193 21.54 43.25 -4.19
CA LEU A 193 21.40 43.15 -2.74
C LEU A 193 19.93 43.24 -2.33
N ASP A 194 19.18 44.22 -2.83
CA ASP A 194 17.75 44.37 -2.53
C ASP A 194 16.95 43.12 -2.91
N MET A 195 17.21 42.56 -4.10
CA MET A 195 16.62 41.30 -4.55
C MET A 195 16.98 40.12 -3.64
N ALA A 196 18.25 40.01 -3.22
CA ALA A 196 18.70 38.94 -2.34
C ALA A 196 18.10 39.06 -0.93
N LEU A 197 18.06 40.27 -0.37
CA LEU A 197 17.45 40.53 0.94
C LEU A 197 15.94 40.23 0.89
N THR A 198 15.25 40.68 -0.15
CA THR A 198 13.83 40.40 -0.39
C THR A 198 13.56 38.88 -0.44
N HIS A 199 14.44 38.11 -1.10
CA HIS A 199 14.34 36.65 -1.15
C HIS A 199 14.46 36.01 0.25
N GLU A 200 15.48 36.39 1.00
CA GLU A 200 15.71 35.87 2.34
C GLU A 200 14.57 36.28 3.30
N LEU A 201 14.16 37.55 3.28
CA LEU A 201 13.06 38.04 4.12
C LEU A 201 11.73 37.35 3.77
N ALA A 202 11.51 36.95 2.51
CA ALA A 202 10.36 36.15 2.13
C ALA A 202 10.36 34.77 2.82
N HIS A 203 11.52 34.13 3.03
CA HIS A 203 11.61 32.90 3.83
C HIS A 203 11.21 33.14 5.30
N LEU A 204 11.63 34.26 5.89
CA LEU A 204 11.23 34.62 7.26
C LEU A 204 9.74 34.89 7.37
N ARG A 205 9.19 35.71 6.47
CA ARG A 205 7.76 36.04 6.48
C ARG A 205 6.88 34.82 6.32
N ARG A 206 7.32 33.85 5.50
CA ARG A 206 6.60 32.58 5.29
C ARG A 206 6.84 31.55 6.38
N GLY A 207 7.80 31.78 7.28
CA GLY A 207 8.15 30.84 8.35
C GLY A 207 8.83 29.57 7.84
N ASP A 208 9.53 29.63 6.71
CA ASP A 208 10.05 28.44 6.02
C ASP A 208 11.05 27.63 6.85
N LEU A 209 11.74 28.27 7.81
CA LEU A 209 12.63 27.60 8.75
C LEU A 209 11.87 26.68 9.72
N TRP A 210 10.64 27.04 10.07
CA TRP A 210 9.74 26.26 10.92
C TRP A 210 9.06 25.15 10.14
N TRP A 211 8.43 25.52 9.02
CA TRP A 211 7.65 24.57 8.23
C TRP A 211 8.50 23.47 7.60
N GLY A 212 9.80 23.72 7.40
CA GLY A 212 10.78 22.72 6.93
C GLY A 212 10.98 21.51 7.86
N TRP A 213 10.60 21.58 9.14
CA TRP A 213 10.74 20.45 10.07
C TRP A 213 9.77 19.31 9.77
N VAL A 214 8.53 19.60 9.34
CA VAL A 214 7.52 18.56 9.05
C VAL A 214 7.97 17.63 7.91
N PRO A 215 8.33 18.12 6.71
CA PRO A 215 8.91 17.31 5.63
C PRO A 215 10.17 16.56 6.05
N THR A 216 10.97 17.18 6.92
CA THR A 216 12.20 16.57 7.43
C THR A 216 11.89 15.35 8.29
N VAL A 217 11.08 15.50 9.33
CA VAL A 217 10.73 14.40 10.23
C VAL A 217 10.02 13.29 9.46
N ALA A 218 9.12 13.64 8.54
CA ALA A 218 8.46 12.67 7.67
C ALA A 218 9.49 11.85 6.87
N ARG A 219 10.49 12.50 6.25
CA ARG A 219 11.59 11.84 5.54
C ARG A 219 12.43 10.92 6.43
N HIS A 220 12.59 11.23 7.72
CA HIS A 220 13.34 10.40 8.65
C HIS A 220 12.57 9.11 8.97
N LEU A 221 11.29 9.24 9.33
CA LEU A 221 10.44 8.11 9.71
C LEU A 221 10.17 7.16 8.52
N PHE A 222 10.12 7.72 7.31
CA PHE A 222 9.91 6.98 6.07
C PHE A 222 11.14 7.04 5.16
N PHE A 223 12.34 6.91 5.73
CA PHE A 223 13.60 6.98 4.97
C PHE A 223 13.70 5.96 3.83
N PHE A 224 12.94 4.86 3.90
CA PHE A 224 12.87 3.82 2.88
C PHE A 224 11.86 4.13 1.75
N HIS A 225 11.04 5.17 1.88
CA HIS A 225 9.92 5.45 0.97
C HIS A 225 10.27 6.45 -0.15
N PRO A 226 10.59 6.00 -1.38
CA PRO A 226 11.17 6.86 -2.42
C PRO A 226 10.22 8.00 -2.86
N LEU A 227 8.91 7.76 -2.87
CA LEU A 227 7.93 8.78 -3.26
C LEU A 227 7.80 9.90 -2.21
N LEU A 228 8.13 9.62 -0.94
CA LEU A 228 8.15 10.67 0.08
C LEU A 228 9.42 11.52 -0.07
N HIS A 229 10.56 10.92 -0.40
CA HIS A 229 11.77 11.68 -0.77
C HIS A 229 11.51 12.59 -1.97
N LEU A 230 10.76 12.11 -2.96
CA LEU A 230 10.29 12.93 -4.07
C LEU A 230 9.43 14.09 -3.55
N ALA A 231 8.41 13.84 -2.74
CA ALA A 231 7.54 14.88 -2.19
C ALA A 231 8.32 15.95 -1.41
N VAL A 232 9.28 15.56 -0.58
CA VAL A 232 10.13 16.50 0.19
C VAL A 232 11.03 17.32 -0.73
N ARG A 233 11.56 16.71 -1.80
CA ARG A 233 12.32 17.43 -2.83
C ARG A 233 11.45 18.42 -3.60
N GLU A 234 10.24 18.02 -3.97
CA GLU A 234 9.27 18.85 -4.67
C GLU A 234 8.78 20.03 -3.81
N TYR A 235 8.55 19.77 -2.51
CA TYR A 235 8.32 20.82 -1.51
C TYR A 235 9.47 21.84 -1.50
N GLY A 236 10.72 21.38 -1.45
CA GLY A 236 11.89 22.26 -1.48
C GLY A 236 11.92 23.16 -2.72
N ILE A 237 11.68 22.58 -3.91
CA ILE A 237 11.67 23.35 -5.17
C ILE A 237 10.52 24.37 -5.19
N ALA A 238 9.32 23.97 -4.78
CA ALA A 238 8.15 24.84 -4.75
C ALA A 238 8.28 25.96 -3.71
N ARG A 239 8.95 25.69 -2.58
CA ARG A 239 9.27 26.66 -1.53
C ARG A 239 10.21 27.74 -2.07
N GLU A 240 11.32 27.36 -2.70
CA GLU A 240 12.24 28.34 -3.33
C GLU A 240 11.52 29.15 -4.41
N ALA A 241 10.76 28.49 -5.30
CA ALA A 241 10.00 29.19 -6.33
C ALA A 241 8.92 30.14 -5.78
N ALA A 242 8.37 29.88 -4.60
CA ALA A 242 7.44 30.78 -3.93
C ALA A 242 8.13 32.03 -3.38
N CYS A 243 9.38 31.92 -2.90
CA CYS A 243 10.20 33.07 -2.54
C CYS A 243 10.62 33.86 -3.79
N ASP A 244 11.03 33.18 -4.86
CA ASP A 244 11.38 33.80 -6.15
C ASP A 244 10.23 34.68 -6.68
N ALA A 245 9.00 34.16 -6.61
CA ALA A 245 7.82 34.90 -7.03
C ALA A 245 7.56 36.16 -6.20
N ALA A 246 7.96 36.16 -4.91
CA ALA A 246 7.81 37.32 -4.03
C ALA A 246 8.79 38.44 -4.38
N VAL A 247 10.01 38.10 -4.86
CA VAL A 247 11.01 39.09 -5.26
C VAL A 247 10.57 39.87 -6.49
N VAL A 248 9.90 39.19 -7.42
CA VAL A 248 9.72 39.76 -8.76
C VAL A 248 8.39 40.48 -8.95
N GLY A 249 7.35 40.12 -8.19
CA GLY A 249 6.03 40.70 -8.33
C GLY A 249 5.48 40.61 -9.76
N ASP A 250 4.67 41.59 -10.17
CA ASP A 250 4.00 41.59 -11.49
C ASP A 250 4.90 42.14 -12.64
N ALA A 251 6.01 42.80 -12.31
CA ALA A 251 6.83 43.53 -13.30
C ALA A 251 7.77 42.63 -14.12
N GLY A 252 7.76 42.79 -15.45
CA GLY A 252 8.56 41.97 -16.38
C GLY A 252 10.07 42.20 -16.33
N ARG A 253 10.52 43.45 -16.11
CA ARG A 253 11.96 43.82 -16.01
C ARG A 253 12.62 43.15 -14.80
N ALA A 254 11.93 43.13 -13.66
CA ALA A 254 12.39 42.52 -12.42
C ALA A 254 12.64 41.00 -12.57
N ARG A 255 11.88 40.28 -13.42
CA ARG A 255 12.10 38.84 -13.70
C ARG A 255 13.45 38.55 -14.31
N HIS A 256 13.86 39.36 -15.29
CA HIS A 256 15.09 39.12 -16.01
C HIS A 256 16.32 39.42 -15.14
N ASP A 257 16.30 40.55 -14.45
CA ASP A 257 17.40 40.97 -13.59
C ASP A 257 17.58 39.99 -12.41
N TYR A 258 16.49 39.54 -11.81
CA TYR A 258 16.51 38.52 -10.78
C TYR A 258 16.97 37.14 -11.31
N GLY A 259 16.52 36.74 -12.49
CA GLY A 259 16.99 35.50 -13.13
C GLY A 259 18.49 35.49 -13.37
N ARG A 260 19.07 36.64 -13.74
CA ARG A 260 20.53 36.82 -13.87
C ARG A 260 21.24 36.73 -12.53
N LEU A 261 20.69 37.34 -11.48
CA LEU A 261 21.21 37.23 -10.11
C LEU A 261 21.23 35.76 -9.65
N LEU A 262 20.15 35.00 -9.89
CA LEU A 262 20.09 33.57 -9.56
C LEU A 262 21.17 32.74 -10.28
N LEU A 263 21.46 33.05 -11.54
CA LEU A 263 22.55 32.39 -12.29
C LEU A 263 23.93 32.78 -11.75
N ARG A 264 24.11 34.04 -11.31
CA ARG A 264 25.37 34.56 -10.76
C ARG A 264 25.67 33.99 -9.36
N LEU A 265 24.65 33.92 -8.50
CA LEU A 265 24.75 33.29 -7.17
C LEU A 265 24.87 31.76 -7.27
N GLY A 266 24.48 31.18 -8.41
CA GLY A 266 24.79 29.81 -8.80
C GLY A 266 24.07 28.74 -7.96
N THR A 267 24.48 27.49 -8.19
CA THR A 267 24.04 26.34 -7.40
C THR A 267 24.90 26.19 -6.16
N ALA A 268 24.58 26.91 -5.09
CA ALA A 268 25.13 26.57 -3.79
C ALA A 268 24.46 25.26 -3.31
N PRO A 269 25.18 24.25 -2.81
CA PRO A 269 24.56 23.09 -2.19
C PRO A 269 23.75 23.57 -0.99
N SER A 270 22.42 23.43 -1.04
CA SER A 270 21.55 23.54 0.13
C SER A 270 21.21 22.15 0.65
N PRO A 271 21.91 21.66 1.68
CA PRO A 271 21.40 20.58 2.47
C PRO A 271 20.78 21.21 3.73
N GLN A 272 19.54 20.80 4.07
CA GLN A 272 19.04 20.64 5.45
C GLN A 272 17.91 21.57 5.94
N PRO A 273 17.18 21.12 6.98
CA PRO A 273 16.08 21.86 7.60
C PRO A 273 16.64 23.05 8.38
N GLY A 274 15.98 24.21 8.28
CA GLY A 274 16.42 25.42 8.99
C GLY A 274 17.55 26.20 8.30
N LEU A 275 17.93 25.84 7.07
CA LEU A 275 18.65 26.71 6.15
C LEU A 275 17.75 27.08 4.95
N ALA A 276 17.64 28.37 4.68
CA ALA A 276 17.29 28.87 3.36
C ALA A 276 18.60 28.97 2.59
N SER A 277 18.75 28.27 1.47
CA SER A 277 19.96 28.37 0.65
C SER A 277 19.64 27.97 -0.79
N ALA A 278 20.42 28.48 -1.72
CA ALA A 278 20.20 28.39 -3.15
C ALA A 278 20.13 26.93 -3.67
N SER A 279 19.64 26.79 -4.90
CA SER A 279 19.27 25.49 -5.48
C SER A 279 20.45 24.51 -5.58
N PRO A 280 20.34 23.28 -5.04
CA PRO A 280 21.46 22.35 -4.94
C PRO A 280 21.91 21.73 -6.27
N THR A 281 21.14 21.89 -7.36
CA THR A 281 21.49 21.34 -8.68
C THR A 281 21.06 22.25 -9.84
N PHE A 282 21.76 22.14 -10.98
CA PHE A 282 21.41 22.84 -12.23
C PHE A 282 19.95 22.59 -12.66
N HIS A 283 19.46 21.36 -12.49
CA HIS A 283 18.08 20.99 -12.79
C HIS A 283 17.06 21.74 -11.91
N SER A 284 17.34 21.93 -10.62
CA SER A 284 16.47 22.72 -9.73
C SER A 284 16.49 24.21 -10.09
N LEU A 285 17.65 24.75 -10.46
CA LEU A 285 17.78 26.14 -10.90
C LEU A 285 17.00 26.39 -12.20
N LYS A 286 17.17 25.52 -13.21
CA LYS A 286 16.39 25.59 -14.46
C LYS A 286 14.89 25.57 -14.18
N ARG A 287 14.45 24.66 -13.30
CA ARG A 287 13.03 24.51 -12.98
C ARG A 287 12.46 25.74 -12.27
N ARG A 288 13.19 26.34 -11.32
CA ARG A 288 12.81 27.62 -10.69
C ARG A 288 12.66 28.72 -11.72
N LEU A 289 13.64 28.87 -12.63
CA LEU A 289 13.58 29.87 -13.70
C LEU A 289 12.37 29.66 -14.62
N THR A 290 12.03 28.42 -14.96
CA THR A 290 10.81 28.09 -15.73
C THR A 290 9.53 28.41 -14.96
N MET A 291 9.48 28.15 -13.65
CA MET A 291 8.33 28.48 -12.80
C MET A 291 8.15 29.99 -12.66
N LEU A 292 9.25 30.74 -12.57
CA LEU A 292 9.26 32.21 -12.54
C LEU A 292 8.68 32.82 -13.82
N GLN A 293 8.94 32.20 -14.97
CA GLN A 293 8.42 32.64 -16.27
C GLN A 293 6.91 32.40 -16.43
N ASN A 294 6.38 31.36 -15.79
CA ASN A 294 5.00 30.90 -15.96
C ASN A 294 4.05 31.32 -14.82
N ALA A 295 4.49 32.19 -13.91
CA ALA A 295 3.66 32.68 -12.81
C ALA A 295 2.46 33.46 -13.36
N SER A 296 1.28 32.83 -13.36
CA SER A 296 0.01 33.46 -13.71
C SER A 296 -0.85 33.58 -12.45
N PRO A 297 -1.63 34.66 -12.29
CA PRO A 297 -2.53 34.79 -11.16
C PRO A 297 -3.66 33.76 -11.27
N VAL A 298 -3.68 32.80 -10.34
CA VAL A 298 -4.85 31.94 -10.10
C VAL A 298 -5.72 32.63 -9.04
N PRO A 299 -7.06 32.62 -9.18
CA PRO A 299 -7.93 33.18 -8.15
C PRO A 299 -7.68 32.51 -6.79
N ARG A 300 -7.38 33.34 -5.78
CA ARG A 300 -7.03 32.88 -4.41
C ARG A 300 -8.07 31.90 -3.84
N ALA A 301 -9.36 32.14 -4.11
CA ALA A 301 -10.45 31.28 -3.67
C ALA A 301 -10.33 29.85 -4.23
N GLY A 302 -9.98 29.69 -5.51
CA GLY A 302 -9.81 28.36 -6.12
C GLY A 302 -8.61 27.61 -5.55
N ALA A 303 -7.50 28.31 -5.28
CA ALA A 303 -6.34 27.72 -4.62
C ALA A 303 -6.64 27.28 -3.18
N ILE A 304 -7.37 28.10 -2.42
CA ILE A 304 -7.80 27.78 -1.04
C ILE A 304 -8.77 26.59 -1.04
N ALA A 305 -9.75 26.56 -1.94
CA ALA A 305 -10.68 25.44 -2.05
C ALA A 305 -9.96 24.13 -2.37
N LEU A 306 -9.01 24.15 -3.32
CA LEU A 306 -8.20 22.97 -3.65
C LEU A 306 -7.36 22.50 -2.46
N LEU A 307 -6.67 23.41 -1.78
CA LEU A 307 -5.87 23.07 -0.59
C LEU A 307 -6.74 22.50 0.53
N SER A 308 -7.92 23.08 0.75
CA SER A 308 -8.86 22.63 1.78
C SER A 308 -9.41 21.25 1.46
N LEU A 309 -9.72 20.97 0.19
CA LEU A 309 -10.17 19.66 -0.27
C LEU A 309 -9.08 18.59 -0.07
N VAL A 310 -7.84 18.89 -0.47
CA VAL A 310 -6.70 17.96 -0.29
C VAL A 310 -6.39 17.76 1.20
N ALA A 311 -6.49 18.81 2.02
CA ALA A 311 -6.31 18.70 3.47
C ALA A 311 -7.41 17.83 4.10
N LEU A 312 -8.68 18.02 3.72
CA LEU A 312 -9.81 17.29 4.29
C LEU A 312 -9.79 15.81 3.89
N VAL A 313 -9.60 15.51 2.61
CA VAL A 313 -9.72 14.16 2.06
C VAL A 313 -8.39 13.40 2.08
N GLY A 314 -7.29 14.10 1.78
CA GLY A 314 -6.00 13.48 1.57
C GLY A 314 -5.19 13.27 2.84
N VAL A 315 -5.33 14.15 3.85
CA VAL A 315 -4.46 14.13 5.04
C VAL A 315 -4.97 13.23 6.16
N MET A 316 -6.29 12.99 6.21
CA MET A 316 -6.86 12.09 7.21
C MET A 316 -6.43 10.63 6.95
N PRO A 317 -5.95 9.90 7.96
CA PRO A 317 -5.69 8.48 7.81
C PRO A 317 -7.01 7.73 7.66
N LEU A 318 -7.28 7.18 6.47
CA LEU A 318 -8.52 6.48 6.16
C LEU A 318 -8.31 4.96 6.18
N ARG A 319 -9.05 4.24 7.00
CA ARG A 319 -9.10 2.76 6.95
C ARG A 319 -10.46 2.34 6.44
N LEU A 320 -10.48 1.61 5.33
CA LEU A 320 -11.71 0.98 4.85
C LEU A 320 -12.00 -0.22 5.76
N VAL A 321 -13.14 -0.17 6.44
CA VAL A 321 -13.60 -1.23 7.35
C VAL A 321 -14.92 -1.77 6.82
N ALA A 322 -15.23 -3.01 7.21
CA ALA A 322 -16.52 -3.62 6.95
C ALA A 322 -17.63 -2.81 7.65
N ALA A 323 -18.74 -2.54 6.97
CA ALA A 323 -19.86 -1.85 7.56
C ALA A 323 -20.37 -2.63 8.77
N SER A 324 -20.42 -1.97 9.92
CA SER A 324 -21.07 -2.53 11.10
C SER A 324 -22.54 -2.71 10.75
N ALA A 325 -23.04 -3.95 10.80
CA ALA A 325 -24.48 -4.15 10.86
C ALA A 325 -24.93 -3.43 12.14
N ASP A 326 -25.74 -2.38 12.01
CA ASP A 326 -26.30 -1.68 13.16
C ASP A 326 -26.83 -2.73 14.14
N ALA A 327 -26.26 -2.72 15.35
CA ALA A 327 -26.83 -3.46 16.45
C ALA A 327 -28.18 -2.80 16.75
N LEU A 328 -29.25 -3.37 16.19
CA LEU A 328 -30.62 -3.09 16.60
C LEU A 328 -30.67 -3.07 18.14
N PRO A 329 -31.41 -2.13 18.77
CA PRO A 329 -31.44 -2.00 20.22
C PRO A 329 -31.75 -3.35 20.90
N THR A 330 -30.80 -3.86 21.67
CA THR A 330 -30.85 -5.13 22.42
C THR A 330 -31.81 -5.08 23.62
N ALA A 331 -32.97 -4.44 23.47
CA ALA A 331 -33.95 -4.25 24.55
C ALA A 331 -35.28 -4.98 24.31
N ALA A 332 -35.46 -5.72 23.22
CA ALA A 332 -36.77 -6.32 22.89
C ALA A 332 -36.81 -7.84 22.63
N LEU A 333 -35.70 -8.59 22.77
CA LEU A 333 -35.66 -10.03 22.40
C LEU A 333 -35.40 -11.00 23.56
N ALA A 334 -35.57 -10.59 24.82
CA ALA A 334 -35.51 -11.52 25.96
C ALA A 334 -36.75 -12.43 26.10
N THR A 335 -37.70 -12.41 25.15
CA THR A 335 -38.89 -13.26 25.21
C THR A 335 -39.21 -13.87 23.84
N SER A 336 -38.35 -14.78 23.36
CA SER A 336 -38.70 -15.85 22.40
C SER A 336 -37.45 -16.66 22.05
N ALA A 337 -36.93 -17.40 23.02
CA ALA A 337 -35.97 -18.47 22.76
C ALA A 337 -36.74 -19.78 22.58
N THR A 338 -37.33 -20.00 21.41
CA THR A 338 -37.68 -21.34 20.90
C THR A 338 -37.89 -21.25 19.38
N THR A 339 -37.10 -22.04 18.66
CA THR A 339 -37.28 -22.43 17.24
C THR A 339 -36.59 -21.56 16.17
N THR A 340 -35.86 -22.27 15.30
CA THR A 340 -35.39 -21.92 13.94
C THR A 340 -34.30 -20.86 13.80
N ALA A 341 -33.08 -21.28 13.41
CA ALA A 341 -32.69 -21.42 12.00
C ALA A 341 -31.18 -21.60 11.83
N THR A 342 -30.84 -22.79 11.32
CA THR A 342 -29.61 -23.15 10.61
C THR A 342 -29.35 -22.22 9.42
N THR A 343 -28.16 -21.61 9.34
CA THR A 343 -27.44 -21.36 8.08
C THR A 343 -26.03 -20.83 8.39
N ALA A 344 -24.98 -21.63 8.14
CA ALA A 344 -23.61 -21.13 8.02
C ALA A 344 -22.84 -21.95 6.96
N THR A 345 -22.65 -21.28 5.82
CA THR A 345 -21.56 -21.29 4.83
C THR A 345 -20.68 -22.53 4.68
N THR A 346 -20.96 -23.22 3.58
CA THR A 346 -20.21 -24.24 2.84
C THR A 346 -18.80 -23.79 2.44
N ALA A 347 -17.79 -24.63 2.69
CA ALA A 347 -16.49 -24.60 2.00
C ALA A 347 -16.17 -26.00 1.47
N THR A 348 -16.23 -26.19 0.16
CA THR A 348 -15.83 -27.43 -0.53
C THR A 348 -14.31 -27.40 -0.71
N THR A 349 -13.59 -28.25 0.04
CA THR A 349 -12.14 -28.42 -0.11
C THR A 349 -11.85 -29.82 -0.65
N THR A 350 -11.28 -29.89 -1.85
CA THR A 350 -10.64 -31.11 -2.38
C THR A 350 -9.21 -31.16 -1.85
N THR A 351 -8.95 -31.87 -0.76
CA THR A 351 -7.59 -32.21 -0.35
C THR A 351 -7.20 -33.58 -0.91
N VAL A 352 -6.21 -33.58 -1.79
CA VAL A 352 -5.47 -34.78 -2.18
C VAL A 352 -4.56 -35.14 -1.00
N THR A 353 -4.80 -36.30 -0.38
CA THR A 353 -3.85 -36.93 0.54
C THR A 353 -3.40 -38.26 -0.04
N ASP A 354 -2.14 -38.57 0.24
CA ASP A 354 -1.34 -39.71 -0.15
C ASP A 354 -2.08 -41.06 -0.02
N ALA A 355 -1.91 -41.93 -1.03
CA ALA A 355 -2.68 -43.13 -1.40
C ALA A 355 -3.98 -42.86 -2.19
N ASP A 356 -3.96 -43.12 -3.51
CA ASP A 356 -5.00 -43.37 -4.56
C ASP A 356 -6.52 -43.16 -4.29
N GLU A 357 -6.91 -42.46 -3.23
CA GLU A 357 -8.27 -42.39 -2.70
C GLU A 357 -8.84 -41.00 -2.96
N VAL A 358 -9.87 -40.95 -3.80
CA VAL A 358 -10.56 -39.70 -4.12
C VAL A 358 -11.72 -39.52 -3.15
N VAL A 359 -11.58 -38.58 -2.22
CA VAL A 359 -12.65 -38.21 -1.28
C VAL A 359 -13.49 -37.08 -1.88
N HIS A 360 -14.79 -37.32 -2.00
CA HIS A 360 -15.80 -36.35 -2.44
C HIS A 360 -16.70 -35.94 -1.26
N GLY A 361 -17.17 -34.71 -1.23
CA GLY A 361 -18.11 -34.22 -0.20
C GLY A 361 -17.50 -33.25 0.80
N GLN A 362 -18.06 -33.18 2.01
CA GLN A 362 -17.73 -32.21 3.06
C GLN A 362 -17.02 -32.90 4.23
N LEU A 363 -15.72 -32.62 4.36
CA LEU A 363 -14.92 -33.09 5.48
C LEU A 363 -14.66 -31.95 6.46
N HIS A 364 -15.21 -32.06 7.67
CA HIS A 364 -15.04 -31.09 8.74
C HIS A 364 -13.69 -31.33 9.43
N LEU A 365 -12.78 -30.38 9.29
CA LEU A 365 -11.42 -30.42 9.86
C LEU A 365 -11.34 -29.82 11.28
N SER A 366 -12.41 -29.17 11.74
CA SER A 366 -12.52 -28.50 13.05
C SER A 366 -13.61 -29.13 13.90
N GLY A 367 -13.53 -29.01 15.23
CA GLY A 367 -14.29 -29.81 16.21
C GLY A 367 -15.82 -29.68 16.25
N ASP A 368 -16.43 -28.95 15.32
CA ASP A 368 -17.88 -28.96 15.12
C ASP A 368 -18.24 -30.16 14.23
N ASN A 369 -18.51 -31.29 14.88
CA ASN A 369 -18.98 -32.48 14.19
C ASN A 369 -20.46 -32.30 13.83
N PRO A 370 -20.87 -32.53 12.57
CA PRO A 370 -22.28 -32.44 12.23
C PRO A 370 -23.08 -33.47 13.04
N ALA A 371 -24.29 -33.07 13.45
CA ALA A 371 -25.20 -33.90 14.27
C ALA A 371 -25.51 -35.25 13.59
N ARG A 372 -25.43 -35.28 12.27
CA ARG A 372 -25.50 -36.48 11.43
C ARG A 372 -24.28 -36.49 10.50
N ALA A 373 -23.58 -37.62 10.42
CA ALA A 373 -22.48 -37.82 9.48
C ALA A 373 -22.70 -39.09 8.67
N TYR A 374 -22.29 -39.10 7.41
CA TYR A 374 -22.35 -40.29 6.57
C TYR A 374 -21.11 -40.46 5.70
N VAL A 375 -20.78 -41.71 5.43
CA VAL A 375 -19.65 -42.11 4.59
C VAL A 375 -20.10 -43.23 3.67
N ARG A 376 -20.01 -43.00 2.37
CA ARG A 376 -20.26 -44.01 1.31
C ARG A 376 -18.93 -44.36 0.67
N PHE A 377 -18.49 -45.60 0.82
CA PHE A 377 -17.33 -46.12 0.09
C PHE A 377 -17.77 -46.76 -1.22
N ARG A 378 -17.03 -46.57 -2.32
CA ARG A 378 -17.22 -47.24 -3.62
C ARG A 378 -15.91 -47.86 -4.08
N ASN A 379 -15.99 -48.79 -5.04
CA ASN A 379 -14.84 -49.41 -5.70
C ASN A 379 -13.77 -49.92 -4.73
N GLY A 380 -14.14 -50.77 -3.76
CA GLY A 380 -13.16 -51.34 -2.82
C GLY A 380 -12.47 -50.32 -1.90
N ASN A 381 -13.14 -49.21 -1.57
CA ASN A 381 -12.65 -48.07 -0.76
C ASN A 381 -11.71 -47.09 -1.49
N GLU A 382 -11.64 -47.11 -2.82
CA GLU A 382 -10.85 -46.14 -3.62
C GLU A 382 -11.55 -44.77 -3.78
N THR A 383 -12.87 -44.71 -3.58
CA THR A 383 -13.61 -43.44 -3.66
C THR A 383 -14.61 -43.36 -2.52
N ALA A 384 -14.56 -42.28 -1.74
CA ALA A 384 -15.43 -42.09 -0.59
C ALA A 384 -16.24 -40.79 -0.72
N ILE A 385 -17.56 -40.85 -0.64
CA ILE A 385 -18.40 -39.66 -0.40
C ILE A 385 -18.56 -39.49 1.10
N VAL A 386 -18.15 -38.34 1.61
CA VAL A 386 -18.13 -38.04 3.04
C VAL A 386 -18.94 -36.78 3.33
N ASN A 387 -19.76 -36.85 4.37
CA ASN A 387 -20.24 -35.67 5.10
C ASN A 387 -20.03 -35.95 6.58
N GLY A 388 -19.00 -35.34 7.18
CA GLY A 388 -18.60 -35.66 8.55
C GLY A 388 -17.21 -35.16 8.88
N ALA A 389 -16.70 -35.50 10.06
CA ALA A 389 -15.34 -35.19 10.46
C ALA A 389 -14.34 -36.27 10.05
N ILE A 390 -13.04 -35.97 10.12
CA ILE A 390 -11.97 -36.97 9.89
C ILE A 390 -12.15 -38.20 10.78
N GLY A 391 -12.62 -38.01 12.03
CA GLY A 391 -12.92 -39.11 12.94
C GLY A 391 -13.99 -40.06 12.39
N ASP A 392 -15.04 -39.50 11.79
CA ASP A 392 -16.15 -40.27 11.19
C ASP A 392 -15.67 -41.09 10.00
N LEU A 393 -14.82 -40.53 9.14
CA LEU A 393 -14.22 -41.26 8.02
C LEU A 393 -13.37 -42.44 8.49
N ARG A 394 -12.55 -42.23 9.54
CA ARG A 394 -11.73 -43.31 10.13
C ARG A 394 -12.59 -44.39 10.80
N GLU A 395 -13.67 -44.00 11.48
CA GLU A 395 -14.60 -44.92 12.14
C GLU A 395 -15.39 -45.74 11.12
N ALA A 396 -15.91 -45.09 10.07
CA ALA A 396 -16.57 -45.76 8.95
C ALA A 396 -15.65 -46.78 8.29
N ARG A 397 -14.37 -46.44 8.08
CA ARG A 397 -13.37 -47.33 7.47
C ARG A 397 -13.06 -48.58 8.29
N ARG A 398 -13.16 -48.50 9.62
CA ARG A 398 -12.98 -49.66 10.52
C ARG A 398 -14.21 -50.57 10.53
N THR A 399 -15.37 -50.02 10.20
CA THR A 399 -16.66 -50.69 10.39
C THR A 399 -17.17 -51.33 9.10
N VAL A 400 -16.85 -50.73 7.95
CA VAL A 400 -17.07 -51.34 6.63
C VAL A 400 -15.87 -52.26 6.36
N ALA A 401 -16.10 -53.57 6.25
CA ALA A 401 -15.02 -54.54 6.01
C ALA A 401 -14.30 -54.26 4.68
N ASN A 402 -13.01 -54.57 4.60
CA ASN A 402 -12.21 -54.34 3.39
C ASN A 402 -12.84 -55.04 2.17
N GLY A 403 -13.34 -54.24 1.22
CA GLY A 403 -13.95 -54.71 -0.03
C GLY A 403 -15.48 -54.67 -0.07
N ASP A 404 -16.16 -54.38 1.05
CA ASP A 404 -17.63 -54.32 1.09
C ASP A 404 -18.17 -52.94 0.70
N GLU A 405 -19.21 -52.91 -0.13
CA GLU A 405 -19.95 -51.69 -0.42
C GLU A 405 -20.94 -51.37 0.70
N GLY A 406 -20.83 -50.19 1.30
CA GLY A 406 -21.72 -49.77 2.37
C GLY A 406 -21.81 -48.26 2.55
N LEU A 407 -22.95 -47.83 3.11
CA LEU A 407 -23.19 -46.47 3.58
C LEU A 407 -23.23 -46.48 5.09
N TRP A 408 -22.19 -45.94 5.70
CA TRP A 408 -22.08 -45.73 7.14
C TRP A 408 -22.76 -44.43 7.53
N LEU A 409 -23.48 -44.44 8.65
CA LEU A 409 -24.23 -43.30 9.17
C LEU A 409 -24.02 -43.18 10.68
N ARG A 410 -23.71 -41.97 11.13
CA ARG A 410 -23.80 -41.56 12.54
C ARG A 410 -24.95 -40.59 12.72
N GLN A 411 -25.79 -40.83 13.72
CA GLN A 411 -26.83 -39.91 14.17
C GLN A 411 -26.78 -39.81 15.70
N GLY A 412 -26.31 -38.67 16.21
CA GLY A 412 -25.94 -38.55 17.63
C GLY A 412 -24.88 -39.60 18.02
N ASP A 413 -25.16 -40.38 19.06
CA ASP A 413 -24.30 -41.47 19.54
C ASP A 413 -24.55 -42.81 18.84
N ALA A 414 -25.56 -42.92 17.97
CA ALA A 414 -25.89 -44.17 17.30
C ALA A 414 -25.15 -44.29 15.95
N ARG A 415 -24.64 -45.48 15.67
CA ARG A 415 -23.97 -45.85 14.40
C ARG A 415 -24.82 -46.87 13.65
N TYR A 416 -24.90 -46.69 12.34
CA TYR A 416 -25.68 -47.56 11.46
C TYR A 416 -24.88 -47.90 10.20
N LEU A 417 -25.12 -49.09 9.68
CA LEU A 417 -24.62 -49.54 8.38
C LEU A 417 -25.81 -49.89 7.48
N ILE A 418 -25.82 -49.28 6.29
CA ILE A 418 -26.79 -49.58 5.24
C ILE A 418 -26.04 -50.34 4.13
N SER A 419 -26.47 -51.57 3.89
CA SER A 419 -25.91 -52.46 2.85
C SER A 419 -26.92 -52.82 1.75
N ASP A 420 -28.14 -52.28 1.80
CA ASP A 420 -29.18 -52.54 0.78
C ASP A 420 -28.75 -51.96 -0.59
N PRO A 421 -28.54 -52.81 -1.62
CA PRO A 421 -28.11 -52.35 -2.94
C PRO A 421 -29.08 -51.36 -3.61
N ALA A 422 -30.38 -51.42 -3.31
CA ALA A 422 -31.35 -50.48 -3.86
C ALA A 422 -31.20 -49.09 -3.25
N LEU A 423 -30.96 -48.99 -1.94
CA LEU A 423 -30.71 -47.72 -1.25
C LEU A 423 -29.34 -47.13 -1.62
N LEU A 424 -28.30 -47.96 -1.76
CA LEU A 424 -26.98 -47.51 -2.21
C LEU A 424 -27.02 -46.90 -3.61
N ARG A 425 -27.70 -47.56 -4.58
CA ARG A 425 -27.89 -46.99 -5.93
C ARG A 425 -28.67 -45.67 -5.92
N ARG A 426 -29.68 -45.55 -5.06
CA ARG A 426 -30.44 -44.30 -4.89
C ARG A 426 -29.57 -43.20 -4.30
N PHE A 427 -28.70 -43.52 -3.34
CA PHE A 427 -27.73 -42.57 -2.80
C PHE A 427 -26.74 -42.11 -3.89
N ASP A 428 -26.18 -43.04 -4.66
CA ASP A 428 -25.22 -42.70 -5.72
C ASP A 428 -25.87 -41.82 -6.81
N ALA A 429 -27.13 -42.10 -7.18
CA ALA A 429 -27.89 -41.27 -8.13
C ALA A 429 -28.12 -39.82 -7.66
N LEU A 430 -28.15 -39.56 -6.34
CA LEU A 430 -28.28 -38.20 -5.81
C LEU A 430 -27.00 -37.37 -5.98
N TYR A 431 -25.83 -38.02 -5.97
CA TYR A 431 -24.53 -37.35 -6.13
C TYR A 431 -24.00 -37.33 -7.57
N GLU A 432 -24.57 -38.11 -8.49
CA GLU A 432 -24.16 -38.12 -9.91
C GLU A 432 -24.11 -36.71 -10.54
N PRO A 433 -25.09 -35.80 -10.35
CA PRO A 433 -25.00 -34.43 -10.89
C PRO A 433 -23.84 -33.62 -10.29
N VAL A 434 -23.52 -33.84 -9.01
CA VAL A 434 -22.41 -33.16 -8.31
C VAL A 434 -21.08 -33.63 -8.89
N GLU A 435 -20.94 -34.93 -9.15
CA GLU A 435 -19.74 -35.51 -9.77
C GLU A 435 -19.55 -35.04 -11.22
N GLN A 436 -20.63 -34.97 -12.01
CA GLN A 436 -20.59 -34.43 -13.38
C GLN A 436 -20.08 -32.99 -13.39
N LEU A 437 -20.59 -32.14 -12.51
CA LEU A 437 -20.13 -30.77 -12.37
C LEU A 437 -18.69 -30.70 -11.83
N GLY A 438 -18.28 -31.63 -10.98
CA GLY A 438 -16.89 -31.78 -10.56
C GLY A 438 -15.93 -32.10 -11.71
N ARG A 439 -16.35 -32.98 -12.64
CA ARG A 439 -15.58 -33.28 -13.88
C ARG A 439 -15.45 -32.04 -14.77
N GLN A 440 -16.54 -31.30 -14.96
CA GLN A 440 -16.52 -30.04 -15.73
C GLN A 440 -15.61 -28.97 -15.08
N GLN A 441 -15.57 -28.88 -13.74
CA GLN A 441 -14.65 -27.98 -13.03
C GLN A 441 -13.19 -28.35 -13.28
N ARG A 442 -12.87 -29.65 -13.32
CA ARG A 442 -11.52 -30.13 -13.62
C ARG A 442 -11.10 -29.77 -15.04
N GLU A 443 -11.95 -30.02 -16.03
CA GLU A 443 -11.71 -29.62 -17.43
C GLU A 443 -11.53 -28.11 -17.58
N LEU A 444 -12.30 -27.31 -16.85
CA LEU A 444 -12.14 -25.86 -16.80
C LEU A 444 -10.79 -25.47 -16.19
N GLY A 445 -10.36 -26.13 -15.11
CA GLY A 445 -9.03 -25.99 -14.52
C GLY A 445 -7.90 -26.31 -15.50
N ASP A 446 -8.01 -27.39 -16.27
CA ASP A 446 -7.03 -27.76 -17.30
C ASP A 446 -6.95 -26.72 -18.43
N ARG A 447 -8.08 -26.10 -18.80
CA ARG A 447 -8.12 -24.99 -19.76
C ARG A 447 -7.48 -23.73 -19.18
N GLN A 448 -7.70 -23.42 -17.90
CA GLN A 448 -7.04 -22.31 -17.20
C GLN A 448 -5.52 -22.53 -17.09
N GLY A 449 -5.08 -23.74 -16.77
CA GLY A 449 -3.66 -24.11 -16.73
C GLY A 449 -2.96 -23.90 -18.09
N ARG A 450 -3.55 -24.41 -19.17
CA ARG A 450 -3.04 -24.20 -20.55
C ARG A 450 -2.97 -22.72 -20.94
N LEU A 451 -3.95 -21.91 -20.50
CA LEU A 451 -3.93 -20.45 -20.74
C LEU A 451 -2.82 -19.77 -19.93
N GLY A 452 -2.59 -20.18 -18.69
CA GLY A 452 -1.47 -19.72 -17.86
C GLY A 452 -0.11 -20.04 -18.48
N GLU A 453 0.07 -21.22 -19.07
CA GLU A 453 1.29 -21.56 -19.82
C GLU A 453 1.50 -20.67 -21.05
N GLN A 454 0.43 -20.36 -21.78
CA GLN A 454 0.47 -19.44 -22.93
C GLN A 454 0.87 -18.03 -22.50
N GLN A 455 0.33 -17.53 -21.39
CA GLN A 455 0.69 -16.25 -20.81
C GLN A 455 2.15 -16.22 -20.35
N GLY A 456 2.63 -17.32 -19.75
CA GLY A 456 4.05 -17.47 -19.38
C GLY A 456 4.99 -17.44 -20.58
N ARG A 457 4.61 -18.06 -21.71
CA ARG A 457 5.37 -17.97 -22.98
C ARG A 457 5.42 -16.53 -23.51
N LEU A 458 4.28 -15.83 -23.57
CA LEU A 458 4.25 -14.42 -24.01
C LEU A 458 5.08 -13.51 -23.10
N GLY A 459 5.05 -13.73 -21.78
CA GLY A 459 5.88 -12.98 -20.83
C GLY A 459 7.38 -13.16 -21.09
N ARG A 460 7.81 -14.36 -21.47
CA ARG A 460 9.21 -14.61 -21.88
C ARG A 460 9.57 -13.89 -23.17
N GLU A 461 8.73 -13.99 -24.20
CA GLU A 461 8.93 -13.28 -25.49
C GLU A 461 9.00 -11.75 -25.29
N GLN A 462 8.16 -11.20 -24.40
CA GLN A 462 8.18 -9.78 -24.05
C GLN A 462 9.48 -9.38 -23.33
N GLY A 463 9.98 -10.24 -22.44
CA GLY A 463 11.26 -10.04 -21.77
C GLY A 463 12.45 -10.03 -22.74
N GLU A 464 12.48 -10.98 -23.68
CA GLU A 464 13.52 -11.07 -24.71
C GLU A 464 13.54 -9.83 -25.63
N LEU A 465 12.36 -9.36 -26.05
CA LEU A 465 12.25 -8.11 -26.83
C LEU A 465 12.68 -6.89 -26.03
N GLY A 466 12.34 -6.82 -24.74
CA GLY A 466 12.80 -5.76 -23.84
C GLY A 466 14.34 -5.72 -23.75
N MET A 467 14.99 -6.88 -23.68
CA MET A 467 16.45 -6.96 -23.69
C MET A 467 17.04 -6.48 -25.03
N ARG A 468 16.51 -6.93 -26.16
CA ARG A 468 16.95 -6.45 -27.50
C ARG A 468 16.78 -4.94 -27.65
N GLN A 469 15.68 -4.38 -27.16
CA GLN A 469 15.45 -2.93 -27.17
C GLN A 469 16.47 -2.18 -26.32
N ALA A 470 16.83 -2.71 -25.15
CA ALA A 470 17.85 -2.14 -24.28
C ALA A 470 19.24 -2.19 -24.91
N GLU A 471 19.61 -3.30 -25.53
CA GLU A 471 20.89 -3.48 -26.23
C GLU A 471 21.04 -2.48 -27.39
N LEU A 472 20.01 -2.34 -28.25
CA LEU A 472 19.98 -1.36 -29.32
C LEU A 472 20.07 0.08 -28.82
N SER A 473 19.48 0.37 -27.66
CA SER A 473 19.54 1.69 -27.02
C SER A 473 20.94 2.00 -26.49
N LEU A 474 21.60 1.02 -25.88
CA LEU A 474 22.97 1.15 -25.39
C LEU A 474 23.96 1.33 -26.54
N GLU A 475 23.81 0.57 -27.62
CA GLU A 475 24.69 0.64 -28.78
C GLU A 475 24.53 1.97 -29.53
N THR A 476 23.30 2.50 -29.64
CA THR A 476 23.09 3.85 -30.19
C THR A 476 23.65 4.95 -29.30
N ALA A 477 23.56 4.82 -27.97
CA ALA A 477 24.20 5.75 -27.05
C ALA A 477 25.73 5.72 -27.15
N ARG A 478 26.34 4.54 -27.34
CA ARG A 478 27.80 4.40 -27.59
C ARG A 478 28.21 5.08 -28.89
N ARG A 479 27.51 4.80 -30.00
CA ARG A 479 27.85 5.40 -31.31
C ARG A 479 27.61 6.90 -31.39
N ALA A 480 26.61 7.42 -30.66
CA ALA A 480 26.40 8.86 -30.53
C ALA A 480 27.60 9.57 -29.87
N ARG A 481 28.34 8.87 -28.99
CA ARG A 481 29.60 9.37 -28.42
C ARG A 481 30.78 9.27 -29.40
N GLU A 482 30.75 8.32 -30.32
CA GLU A 482 31.84 8.06 -31.28
C GLU A 482 31.74 8.87 -32.58
N GLY A 483 30.70 9.71 -32.76
CA GLY A 483 30.57 10.60 -33.92
C GLY A 483 30.31 9.88 -35.26
N ALA A 484 29.99 8.58 -35.25
CA ALA A 484 29.83 7.76 -36.44
C ALA A 484 28.45 7.94 -37.11
N GLY A 485 28.27 9.06 -37.81
CA GLY A 485 27.11 9.30 -38.66
C GLY A 485 27.30 8.71 -40.05
N ARG A 486 26.98 7.41 -40.25
CA ARG A 486 26.65 6.79 -41.56
C ARG A 486 26.35 5.28 -41.40
N ARG A 487 25.12 4.94 -40.99
CA ARG A 487 24.40 3.63 -41.11
C ARG A 487 23.04 3.71 -40.37
N ALA A 488 22.31 4.81 -40.55
CA ALA A 488 21.12 5.10 -39.75
C ALA A 488 19.86 4.35 -40.23
N ASP A 489 19.85 3.81 -41.46
CA ASP A 489 18.63 3.28 -42.08
C ASP A 489 18.34 1.82 -41.72
N ALA A 490 19.35 0.93 -41.74
CA ALA A 490 19.18 -0.48 -41.33
C ALA A 490 18.74 -0.65 -39.86
N LYS A 491 19.08 0.31 -38.98
CA LYS A 491 18.69 0.27 -37.56
C LYS A 491 17.37 0.96 -37.25
N ARG A 492 16.85 1.79 -38.17
CA ARG A 492 15.48 2.29 -38.09
C ARG A 492 14.48 1.17 -38.37
N GLU A 493 14.81 0.31 -39.32
CA GLU A 493 14.03 -0.87 -39.67
C GLU A 493 13.96 -1.87 -38.50
N GLU A 494 15.09 -2.21 -37.87
CA GLU A 494 15.14 -3.09 -36.70
C GLU A 494 14.34 -2.54 -35.50
N ARG A 495 14.36 -1.21 -35.28
CA ARG A 495 13.53 -0.56 -34.25
C ARG A 495 12.04 -0.59 -34.60
N ALA A 496 11.69 -0.43 -35.87
CA ALA A 496 10.33 -0.53 -36.35
C ALA A 496 9.80 -1.96 -36.21
N GLU A 497 10.64 -2.97 -36.49
CA GLU A 497 10.31 -4.39 -36.31
C GLU A 497 10.06 -4.72 -34.84
N ILE A 498 10.93 -4.27 -33.92
CA ILE A 498 10.70 -4.44 -32.47
C ILE A 498 9.40 -3.77 -32.03
N SER A 499 9.11 -2.56 -32.53
CA SER A 499 7.87 -1.86 -32.23
C SER A 499 6.64 -2.61 -32.76
N ALA A 500 6.71 -3.16 -33.98
CA ALA A 500 5.64 -3.97 -34.56
C ALA A 500 5.41 -5.25 -33.74
N ARG A 501 6.49 -5.91 -33.31
CA ARG A 501 6.42 -7.11 -32.47
C ARG A 501 5.85 -6.83 -31.08
N GLN A 502 6.17 -5.67 -30.49
CA GLN A 502 5.56 -5.23 -29.23
C GLN A 502 4.04 -5.01 -29.37
N GLN A 503 3.59 -4.43 -30.49
CA GLN A 503 2.16 -4.26 -30.77
C GLN A 503 1.46 -5.61 -30.96
N GLU A 504 2.08 -6.55 -31.67
CA GLU A 504 1.56 -7.91 -31.86
C GLU A 504 1.42 -8.66 -30.53
N LEU A 505 2.45 -8.65 -29.69
CA LEU A 505 2.38 -9.24 -28.35
C LEU A 505 1.30 -8.58 -27.49
N GLY A 506 1.17 -7.26 -27.57
CA GLY A 506 0.11 -6.53 -26.88
C GLY A 506 -1.30 -6.95 -27.35
N ALA A 507 -1.47 -7.26 -28.64
CA ALA A 507 -2.74 -7.79 -29.16
C ALA A 507 -3.02 -9.20 -28.64
N ARG A 508 -2.02 -10.10 -28.67
CA ARG A 508 -2.14 -11.46 -28.13
C ARG A 508 -2.44 -11.46 -26.63
N GLN A 509 -1.83 -10.55 -25.86
CA GLN A 509 -2.09 -10.40 -24.43
C GLN A 509 -3.54 -9.98 -24.16
N ARG A 510 -4.10 -9.08 -24.97
CA ARG A 510 -5.52 -8.70 -24.87
C ARG A 510 -6.45 -9.86 -25.19
N GLU A 511 -6.14 -10.64 -26.22
CA GLU A 511 -6.92 -11.83 -26.58
C GLU A 511 -6.90 -12.89 -25.46
N LEU A 512 -5.73 -13.17 -24.87
CA LEU A 512 -5.65 -14.06 -23.71
C LEU A 512 -6.45 -13.52 -22.51
N GLY A 513 -6.40 -12.20 -22.27
CA GLY A 513 -7.20 -11.56 -21.23
C GLY A 513 -8.71 -11.74 -21.44
N GLN A 514 -9.19 -11.65 -22.68
CA GLN A 514 -10.60 -11.92 -23.01
C GLN A 514 -10.97 -13.39 -22.78
N ARG A 515 -10.09 -14.32 -23.17
CA ARG A 515 -10.29 -15.76 -22.92
C ARG A 515 -10.29 -16.08 -21.42
N GLN A 516 -9.44 -15.41 -20.63
CA GLN A 516 -9.40 -15.57 -19.18
C GLN A 516 -10.68 -15.04 -18.52
N ALA A 517 -11.19 -13.90 -18.98
CA ALA A 517 -12.46 -13.36 -18.50
C ALA A 517 -13.65 -14.28 -18.82
N GLU A 518 -13.64 -14.92 -20.00
CA GLU A 518 -14.63 -15.92 -20.37
C GLU A 518 -14.58 -17.17 -19.48
N LEU A 519 -13.38 -17.71 -19.24
CA LEU A 519 -13.22 -18.83 -18.31
C LEU A 519 -13.64 -18.47 -16.88
N GLY A 520 -13.41 -17.22 -16.45
CA GLY A 520 -13.87 -16.72 -15.15
C GLY A 520 -15.39 -16.68 -15.04
N ARG A 521 -16.10 -16.29 -16.11
CA ARG A 521 -17.57 -16.35 -16.17
C ARG A 521 -18.07 -17.80 -16.09
N GLN A 522 -17.47 -18.70 -16.87
CA GLN A 522 -17.78 -20.13 -16.82
C GLN A 522 -17.55 -20.73 -15.42
N GLN A 523 -16.48 -20.31 -14.74
CA GLN A 523 -16.19 -20.75 -13.37
C GLN A 523 -17.27 -20.29 -12.38
N SER A 524 -17.72 -19.04 -12.48
CA SER A 524 -18.78 -18.53 -11.60
C SER A 524 -20.11 -19.24 -11.83
N GLU A 525 -20.50 -19.46 -13.09
CA GLU A 525 -21.73 -20.18 -13.43
C GLU A 525 -21.67 -21.64 -12.95
N LEU A 526 -20.52 -22.29 -13.13
CA LEU A 526 -20.32 -23.67 -12.70
C LEU A 526 -20.34 -23.79 -11.17
N GLY A 527 -19.72 -22.86 -10.46
CA GLY A 527 -19.77 -22.79 -8.99
C GLY A 527 -21.20 -22.62 -8.46
N ALA A 528 -22.03 -21.81 -9.11
CA ALA A 528 -23.44 -21.66 -8.75
C ALA A 528 -24.22 -22.97 -8.96
N ARG A 529 -24.02 -23.65 -10.09
CA ARG A 529 -24.63 -24.96 -10.37
C ARG A 529 -24.16 -26.03 -9.39
N GLN A 530 -22.88 -26.01 -9.00
CA GLN A 530 -22.32 -26.92 -7.99
C GLN A 530 -22.99 -26.72 -6.64
N ALA A 531 -23.10 -25.47 -6.18
CA ALA A 531 -23.76 -25.17 -4.90
C ALA A 531 -25.23 -25.61 -4.87
N GLU A 532 -25.96 -25.43 -5.98
CA GLU A 532 -27.35 -25.88 -6.12
C GLU A 532 -27.46 -27.41 -6.14
N ALA A 533 -26.61 -28.09 -6.92
CA ALA A 533 -26.58 -29.55 -7.01
C ALA A 533 -26.19 -30.20 -5.68
N SER A 534 -25.19 -29.67 -4.98
CA SER A 534 -24.77 -30.15 -3.66
C SER A 534 -25.89 -30.04 -2.63
N ARG A 535 -26.59 -28.90 -2.58
CA ARG A 535 -27.74 -28.72 -1.69
C ARG A 535 -28.86 -29.71 -1.96
N ARG A 536 -29.23 -29.90 -3.25
CA ARG A 536 -30.24 -30.88 -3.65
C ARG A 536 -29.84 -32.31 -3.29
N ALA A 537 -28.57 -32.65 -3.48
CA ALA A 537 -28.02 -33.95 -3.11
C ALA A 537 -28.12 -34.17 -1.59
N GLU A 538 -27.69 -33.19 -0.78
CA GLU A 538 -27.76 -33.23 0.69
C GLU A 538 -29.20 -33.39 1.19
N GLU A 539 -30.15 -32.60 0.69
CA GLU A 539 -31.58 -32.71 1.02
C GLU A 539 -32.19 -34.06 0.60
N GLY A 540 -31.76 -34.59 -0.54
CA GLY A 540 -32.17 -35.92 -1.02
C GLY A 540 -31.62 -37.04 -0.14
N VAL A 541 -30.35 -36.95 0.24
CA VAL A 541 -29.66 -37.91 1.10
C VAL A 541 -30.28 -37.90 2.49
N GLN A 542 -30.57 -36.72 3.03
CA GLN A 542 -31.23 -36.61 4.33
C GLN A 542 -32.56 -37.37 4.35
N ARG A 543 -33.41 -37.17 3.34
CA ARG A 543 -34.69 -37.89 3.20
C ARG A 543 -34.49 -39.40 3.00
N LEU A 544 -33.48 -39.80 2.22
CA LEU A 544 -33.15 -41.21 2.00
C LEU A 544 -32.73 -41.90 3.30
N LEU A 545 -31.88 -41.26 4.09
CA LEU A 545 -31.39 -41.78 5.38
C LEU A 545 -32.52 -41.86 6.42
N GLU A 546 -33.39 -40.86 6.49
CA GLU A 546 -34.56 -40.87 7.37
C GLU A 546 -35.52 -42.02 7.04
N ASN A 547 -35.78 -42.26 5.76
CA ASN A 547 -36.59 -43.39 5.31
C ASN A 547 -35.90 -44.74 5.60
N ALA A 548 -34.58 -44.83 5.44
CA ALA A 548 -33.83 -46.04 5.74
C ALA A 548 -33.85 -46.40 7.24
N LEU A 549 -33.80 -45.38 8.11
CA LEU A 549 -33.94 -45.55 9.56
C LEU A 549 -35.37 -45.96 9.94
N ALA A 550 -36.39 -45.32 9.36
CA ALA A 550 -37.80 -45.61 9.65
C ALA A 550 -38.25 -47.01 9.17
N SER A 551 -37.70 -47.48 8.05
CA SER A 551 -38.02 -48.80 7.47
C SER A 551 -37.22 -49.95 8.09
N GLY A 552 -36.24 -49.68 8.95
CA GLY A 552 -35.36 -50.69 9.54
C GLY A 552 -34.27 -51.21 8.58
N ALA A 553 -34.12 -50.61 7.41
CA ALA A 553 -33.08 -50.96 6.43
C ALA A 553 -31.67 -50.57 6.90
N ALA A 554 -31.56 -49.65 7.86
CA ALA A 554 -30.31 -49.28 8.52
C ALA A 554 -30.06 -50.19 9.75
N LYS A 555 -29.04 -51.05 9.66
CA LYS A 555 -28.67 -51.95 10.77
C LYS A 555 -27.82 -51.19 11.78
N ARG A 556 -28.25 -51.15 13.04
CA ARG A 556 -27.46 -50.54 14.14
C ARG A 556 -26.21 -51.40 14.40
N LEU A 557 -25.08 -50.72 14.56
CA LEU A 557 -23.77 -51.29 14.84
C LEU A 557 -23.52 -51.43 16.35
#